data_AF-A0A4R6KVB1-F1
#
_entry.id   AF-A0A4R6KVB1-F1
#
_cell.length_a   1.000
_cell.length_b   1.000
_cell.length_c   1.000
_cell.angle_alpha   90.00
_cell.angle_beta   90.00
_cell.angle_gamma   90.00
#
_symmetry.space_group_name_H-M   'P 1'
#
loop_
_entity.id
_entity.type
_entity.pdbx_description
1 polymer ?
#
loop_
_entity_poly.entity_id
_entity_poly.type
_entity_poly.pdbx_seq_one_letter_code
_entity_poly.pdbx_strand_id
1 'polypeptide(L)'
;MRVAFGYFKKHFLMSDLEIAARRQAIVDCAGANNCVLIALFIDELETAPEELHKALAAVMEVDDGLLILPNLLHLAAVGNPIELRQHLLASHVEVVLSEVPKQAGRVC
;
A
#
# COMPACT_ATOMS: atom_id res chain seq x y z
N MET A 1 9.69 -11.50 13.95
CA MET A 1 8.41 -11.55 13.21
C MET A 1 8.24 -10.18 12.59
N ARG A 2 8.15 -10.11 11.26
CA ARG A 2 8.19 -8.84 10.54
C ARG A 2 6.83 -8.15 10.58
N VAL A 3 6.83 -6.83 10.68
CA VAL A 3 5.61 -6.03 10.77
C VAL A 3 5.27 -5.43 9.41
N ALA A 4 3.99 -5.47 9.07
CA ALA A 4 3.48 -4.90 7.84
C ALA A 4 2.47 -3.78 8.12
N PHE A 5 2.48 -2.78 7.26
CA PHE A 5 1.50 -1.71 7.22
C PHE A 5 0.86 -1.69 5.84
N GLY A 6 -0.47 -1.61 5.81
CA GLY A 6 -1.23 -1.54 4.58
C GLY A 6 -1.61 -0.11 4.27
N TYR A 7 -1.59 0.29 3.01
CA TYR A 7 -2.19 1.55 2.58
C TYR A 7 -2.91 1.43 1.24
N PHE A 8 -4.09 2.04 1.13
CA PHE A 8 -4.69 2.34 -0.16
C PHE A 8 -5.57 3.57 -0.12
N LYS A 9 -5.74 4.20 -1.28
CA LYS A 9 -6.67 5.30 -1.49
C LYS A 9 -7.97 4.78 -2.09
N LYS A 10 -9.12 5.17 -1.52
CA LYS A 10 -10.43 4.91 -2.13
C LYS A 10 -10.54 5.70 -3.45
N HIS A 11 -11.23 5.14 -4.43
CA HIS A 11 -11.64 5.86 -5.64
C HIS A 11 -13.14 6.15 -5.57
N PHE A 12 -13.61 7.20 -6.26
CA PHE A 12 -14.99 7.72 -6.10
C PHE A 12 -16.07 6.69 -6.43
N LEU A 13 -15.76 5.78 -7.34
CA LEU A 13 -16.70 4.75 -7.82
C LEU A 13 -16.52 3.41 -7.10
N MET A 14 -15.70 3.34 -6.05
CA MET A 14 -15.38 2.10 -5.39
C MET A 14 -16.49 1.70 -4.42
N SER A 15 -17.08 0.54 -4.64
CA SER A 15 -18.10 -0.04 -3.76
C SER A 15 -17.50 -0.55 -2.44
N ASP A 16 -18.34 -0.68 -1.41
CA ASP A 16 -17.94 -1.29 -0.13
C ASP A 16 -17.37 -2.71 -0.31
N LEU A 17 -17.89 -3.44 -1.30
CA LEU A 17 -17.43 -4.79 -1.61
C LEU A 17 -16.01 -4.79 -2.21
N GLU A 18 -15.72 -3.84 -3.09
CA GLU A 18 -14.35 -3.66 -3.61
C GLU A 18 -13.40 -3.18 -2.51
N ILE A 19 -13.86 -2.31 -1.61
CA ILE A 19 -13.08 -1.87 -0.44
C ILE A 19 -12.74 -3.08 0.43
N ALA A 20 -13.73 -3.91 0.77
CA ALA A 20 -13.52 -5.14 1.54
C ALA A 20 -12.56 -6.11 0.84
N ALA A 21 -12.70 -6.28 -0.48
CA ALA A 21 -11.81 -7.12 -1.28
C ALA A 21 -10.36 -6.61 -1.26
N ARG A 22 -10.12 -5.29 -1.34
CA ARG A 22 -8.76 -4.72 -1.22
C ARG A 22 -8.18 -4.88 0.17
N ARG A 23 -8.99 -4.69 1.22
CA ARG A 23 -8.56 -4.95 2.60
C ARG A 23 -8.11 -6.41 2.75
N GLN A 24 -8.91 -7.35 2.24
CA GLN A 24 -8.58 -8.77 2.29
C GLN A 24 -7.30 -9.08 1.50
N ALA A 25 -7.14 -8.53 0.29
CA ALA A 25 -5.93 -8.74 -0.51
C ALA A 25 -4.65 -8.26 0.20
N ILE A 26 -4.72 -7.16 0.95
CA ILE A 26 -3.59 -6.67 1.75
C ILE A 26 -3.29 -7.62 2.92
N VAL A 27 -4.33 -8.10 3.61
CA VAL A 27 -4.18 -9.08 4.70
C VAL A 27 -3.57 -10.39 4.19
N ASP A 28 -4.07 -10.90 3.07
CA ASP A 28 -3.56 -12.13 2.44
C ASP A 28 -2.11 -11.95 2.00
N CYS A 29 -1.77 -10.78 1.46
CA CYS A 29 -0.40 -10.43 1.08
C CYS A 29 0.54 -10.39 2.30
N ALA A 30 0.10 -9.83 3.43
CA ALA A 30 0.86 -9.86 4.68
C ALA A 30 1.13 -11.30 5.14
N GLY A 31 0.09 -12.14 5.11
CA GLY A 31 0.19 -13.57 5.45
C GLY A 31 1.15 -14.33 4.53
N ALA A 32 1.07 -14.11 3.22
CA ALA A 32 1.98 -14.72 2.25
C ALA A 32 3.45 -14.33 2.46
N ASN A 33 3.70 -13.15 3.03
CA ASN A 33 5.04 -12.67 3.38
C ASN A 33 5.44 -13.00 4.84
N ASN A 34 4.69 -13.84 5.56
CA ASN A 34 4.91 -14.18 6.97
C ASN A 34 5.02 -12.94 7.89
N CYS A 35 4.27 -11.90 7.56
CA CYS A 35 4.24 -10.63 8.29
C CYS A 35 2.92 -10.49 9.06
N VAL A 36 2.94 -9.74 10.15
CA VAL A 36 1.72 -9.33 10.85
C VAL A 36 1.34 -7.92 10.41
N LEU A 37 0.13 -7.78 9.86
CA LEU A 37 -0.43 -6.49 9.50
C LEU A 37 -0.84 -5.73 10.77
N ILE A 38 -0.09 -4.68 11.12
CA ILE A 38 -0.29 -3.90 12.35
C ILE A 38 -1.39 -2.86 12.17
N ALA A 39 -1.39 -2.17 11.02
CA ALA A 39 -2.40 -1.19 10.70
C ALA A 39 -2.68 -1.14 9.20
N LEU A 40 -3.89 -0.69 8.87
CA LEU A 40 -4.35 -0.48 7.50
C LEU A 40 -4.89 0.94 7.37
N PHE A 41 -4.17 1.76 6.62
CA PHE A 41 -4.45 3.17 6.39
C PHE A 41 -5.24 3.33 5.09
N ILE A 42 -6.35 4.07 5.15
CA ILE A 42 -7.25 4.19 4.00
C ILE A 42 -7.62 5.64 3.80
N ASP A 43 -7.06 6.27 2.76
CA ASP A 43 -7.45 7.62 2.39
C ASP A 43 -8.85 7.61 1.77
N GLU A 44 -9.72 8.50 2.27
CA GLU A 44 -11.01 8.80 1.67
C GLU A 44 -10.87 9.87 0.59
N LEU A 45 -11.87 10.01 -0.29
CA LEU A 45 -11.75 10.94 -1.42
C LEU A 45 -11.75 12.41 -1.01
N GLU A 46 -12.44 12.71 0.08
CA GLU A 46 -12.70 14.07 0.55
C GLU A 46 -11.63 14.57 1.52
N THR A 47 -10.70 13.70 1.95
CA THR A 47 -9.63 14.05 2.87
C THR A 47 -8.32 14.31 2.13
N ALA A 48 -7.53 15.26 2.63
CA ALA A 48 -6.11 15.35 2.26
C ALA A 48 -5.45 13.97 2.49
N PRO A 49 -4.34 13.63 1.79
CA PRO A 49 -3.70 12.31 1.88
C PRO A 49 -2.96 12.12 3.21
N GLU A 50 -3.65 12.33 4.32
CA GLU A 50 -3.11 12.22 5.67
C GLU A 50 -2.80 10.76 6.01
N GLU A 51 -3.60 9.82 5.52
CA GLU A 51 -3.43 8.40 5.84
C GLU A 51 -2.20 7.83 5.16
N LEU A 52 -1.84 8.30 3.96
CA LEU A 52 -0.56 7.97 3.33
C LEU A 52 0.63 8.43 4.18
N HIS A 53 0.60 9.68 4.66
CA HIS A 53 1.69 10.20 5.49
C HIS A 53 1.80 9.43 6.82
N LYS A 54 0.67 9.08 7.44
CA LYS A 54 0.65 8.23 8.65
C LYS A 54 1.21 6.83 8.37
N ALA A 55 0.88 6.23 7.23
CA ALA A 55 1.42 4.93 6.84
C ALA A 55 2.94 4.97 6.63
N LEU A 56 3.43 6.03 5.96
CA LEU A 56 4.86 6.24 5.76
C LEU A 56 5.60 6.50 7.09
N ALA A 57 5.04 7.32 7.97
CA ALA A 57 5.62 7.55 9.28
C ALA A 57 5.68 6.25 10.10
N ALA A 58 4.57 5.50 10.15
CA ALA A 58 4.48 4.26 10.91
C ALA A 58 5.45 3.18 10.43
N VAL A 59 5.62 3.02 9.11
CA VAL A 59 6.56 2.04 8.56
C VAL A 59 8.02 2.47 8.73
N MET A 60 8.30 3.77 8.83
CA MET A 60 9.64 4.30 9.09
C MET A 60 10.03 4.24 10.58
N GLU A 61 9.06 4.13 11.50
CA GLU A 61 9.33 3.97 12.94
C GLU A 61 9.78 2.55 13.33
N VAL A 62 9.64 1.59 12.42
CA VAL A 62 10.01 0.19 12.65
C VAL A 62 11.22 -0.20 11.82
N ASP A 63 12.12 -0.96 12.43
CA ASP A 63 13.21 -1.59 11.70
C ASP A 63 12.66 -2.74 10.84
N ASP A 64 13.08 -2.79 9.58
CA ASP A 64 12.70 -3.83 8.60
C ASP A 64 11.18 -3.91 8.35
N GLY A 65 10.52 -2.75 8.33
CA GLY A 65 9.09 -2.62 8.05
C GLY A 65 8.71 -2.98 6.61
N LEU A 66 7.49 -3.49 6.43
CA LEU A 66 6.96 -3.82 5.12
C LEU A 66 5.70 -2.98 4.83
N LEU A 67 5.69 -2.26 3.71
CA LEU A 67 4.56 -1.48 3.23
C LEU A 67 3.84 -2.24 2.12
N ILE A 68 2.56 -2.57 2.34
CA ILE A 68 1.72 -3.27 1.37
C ILE A 68 0.75 -2.29 0.72
N LEU A 69 0.78 -2.24 -0.61
CA LEU A 69 -0.05 -1.38 -1.43
C LEU A 69 -0.79 -2.20 -2.49
N PRO A 70 -1.97 -1.80 -2.96
CA PRO A 70 -2.57 -2.46 -4.12
C PRO A 70 -1.67 -2.33 -5.35
N ASN A 71 -1.21 -1.12 -5.65
CA ASN A 71 -0.33 -0.80 -6.77
C ASN A 71 0.49 0.46 -6.44
N LEU A 72 1.55 0.73 -7.21
CA LEU A 72 2.42 1.87 -6.98
C LEU A 72 1.77 3.24 -7.23
N LEU A 73 0.67 3.31 -7.99
CA LEU A 73 0.01 4.61 -8.26
C LEU A 73 -0.53 5.25 -6.99
N HIS A 74 -0.78 4.47 -5.94
CA HIS A 74 -1.15 4.98 -4.62
C HIS A 74 -0.08 5.89 -3.99
N LEU A 75 1.18 5.81 -4.44
CA LEU A 75 2.28 6.70 -4.00
C LEU A 75 2.38 8.01 -4.80
N ALA A 76 1.67 8.12 -5.94
CA ALA A 76 1.78 9.27 -6.84
C ALA A 76 1.35 10.60 -6.20
N ALA A 77 0.62 10.54 -5.08
CA ALA A 77 0.21 11.72 -4.32
C ALA A 77 1.38 12.43 -3.61
N VAL A 78 2.50 11.74 -3.36
CA VAL A 78 3.66 12.28 -2.62
C VAL A 78 4.84 12.57 -3.56
N GLY A 79 4.86 12.00 -4.75
CA GLY A 79 5.91 12.22 -5.73
C GLY A 79 6.00 11.09 -6.76
N ASN A 80 7.19 10.88 -7.32
CA ASN A 80 7.43 9.79 -8.25
C ASN A 80 7.38 8.43 -7.52
N PRO A 81 6.43 7.53 -7.86
CA PRO A 81 6.28 6.24 -7.16
C PRO A 81 7.51 5.34 -7.20
N ILE A 82 8.30 5.41 -8.29
CA ILE A 82 9.49 4.57 -8.47
C ILE A 82 10.62 5.06 -7.56
N GLU A 83 10.86 6.37 -7.57
CA GLU A 83 11.87 7.00 -6.70
C GLU A 83 11.52 6.82 -5.24
N LEU A 84 10.24 6.99 -4.87
CA LEU A 84 9.80 6.80 -3.49
C LEU A 84 9.99 5.34 -3.04
N ARG A 85 9.66 4.36 -3.88
CA ARG A 85 9.93 2.95 -3.58
C ARG A 85 11.42 2.68 -3.37
N GLN A 86 12.29 3.25 -4.21
CA GLN A 86 13.73 3.11 -4.06
C GLN A 86 14.23 3.75 -2.76
N HIS A 87 13.69 4.92 -2.40
CA HIS A 87 14.02 5.62 -1.17
C HIS A 87 13.60 4.84 0.09
N LEU A 88 12.40 4.24 0.05
CA LEU A 88 11.92 3.36 1.12
C LEU A 88 12.81 2.12 1.25
N LEU A 89 13.17 1.50 0.14
CA LEU A 89 14.07 0.33 0.15
C LEU A 89 15.44 0.69 0.72
N ALA A 90 15.99 1.85 0.38
CA ALA A 90 17.26 2.35 0.96
C ALA A 90 17.15 2.62 2.46
N SER A 91 15.94 2.90 2.95
CA SER A 91 15.62 3.06 4.38
C SER A 91 15.22 1.75 5.06
N HIS A 92 15.50 0.59 4.45
CA HIS A 92 15.13 -0.74 4.95
C HIS A 92 13.62 -0.98 5.06
N VAL A 93 12.82 -0.23 4.30
CA VAL A 93 11.38 -0.46 4.16
C VAL A 93 11.10 -1.15 2.84
N GLU A 94 10.57 -2.36 2.90
CA GLU A 94 10.20 -3.09 1.69
C GLU A 94 8.78 -2.73 1.24
N VAL A 95 8.61 -2.44 -0.06
CA VAL A 95 7.28 -2.18 -0.64
C VAL A 95 6.83 -3.39 -1.46
N VAL A 96 5.70 -3.97 -1.06
CA VAL A 96 5.07 -5.13 -1.70
C VAL A 96 3.70 -4.74 -2.27
N LEU A 97 3.35 -5.35 -3.40
CA LEU A 97 2.09 -5.09 -4.08
C LEU A 97 1.11 -6.24 -3.87
N SER A 98 -0.11 -5.94 -3.42
CA SER A 98 -1.17 -6.93 -3.23
C SER A 98 -1.96 -7.21 -4.50
N GLU A 99 -2.01 -6.26 -5.45
CA GLU A 99 -2.61 -6.50 -6.77
C GLU A 99 -1.51 -6.89 -7.77
N VAL A 100 -1.75 -7.97 -8.50
CA VAL A 100 -0.96 -8.26 -9.72
C VAL A 100 -1.26 -7.14 -10.71
N PRO A 101 -0.24 -6.51 -11.35
CA PRO A 101 -0.51 -5.49 -12.35
C PRO A 101 -1.45 -6.08 -13.40
N LYS A 102 -2.69 -5.56 -13.45
CA LYS A 102 -3.57 -5.80 -14.59
C LYS A 102 -2.79 -5.29 -15.79
N GLN A 103 -2.30 -6.19 -16.64
CA GLN A 103 -1.66 -5.82 -17.89
C GLN A 103 -2.62 -4.88 -18.61
N ALA A 104 -2.26 -3.59 -18.65
CA ALA A 104 -2.97 -2.63 -19.46
C ALA A 104 -2.83 -3.09 -20.91
N GLY A 105 -3.94 -3.53 -21.50
CA GLY A 105 -4.12 -3.69 -22.95
C GLY A 105 -3.10 -4.57 -23.68
N ARG A 106 -3.33 -5.88 -23.69
CA ARG A 106 -3.12 -6.65 -24.92
C ARG A 106 -4.46 -6.71 -25.65
N VAL A 107 -4.74 -5.66 -26.42
CA VAL A 107 -5.68 -5.74 -27.53
C VAL A 107 -4.85 -6.26 -28.69
N CYS A 108 -5.09 -7.50 -29.10
CA CYS A 108 -4.70 -7.99 -30.42
C CYS A 108 -5.73 -7.49 -31.44
#